data_AF-A0AAU7JHN1-F1
#
_entry.id   AF-A0AAU7JHN1-F1
#
_cell.length_a   1.000
_cell.length_b   1.000
_cell.length_c   1.000
_cell.angle_alpha   90.00
_cell.angle_beta   90.00
_cell.angle_gamma   90.00
#
_symmetry.space_group_name_H-M   'P 1'
#
loop_
_entity.id
_entity.type
_entity.pdbx_description
1 polymer ?
#
loop_
_entity_poly.entity_id
_entity_poly.type
_entity_poly.pdbx_seq_one_letter_code
_entity_poly.pdbx_strand_id
1 'polypeptide(L)'
;MLLSYTQNLEDYHLSLAFAGQATGFYIDVGAGHPVADNVTQFFYERGWRGIVAEPQADLAALYPLLRPRDVVHAGLVGRQDGETAFHQVDRLHGFSTTVEEHARGAEAFGATYRTVRLPCLALASLCERHGVTAIDILKIDVEGAEADVLAGNDWGRFRPAVVVAEAVTPGAGDEAWQAWEPALLAQGYRFRLFDTLNRFYVAQERPEIFERLPAERADWSSATHMYEIGRAPENPAHPDHALAAALARGLWADLPHLDRAALARMLVRGRGQEATPEALAAARAEIDTDAFRAALGRIACGYDGGQIHPD
;
A
#
# COMPACT_ATOMS: atom_id res chain seq x y z
N MET A 1 -5.12 -18.42 10.14
CA MET A 1 -6.19 -17.66 9.47
C MET A 1 -5.64 -17.21 8.12
N LEU A 2 -6.42 -17.32 7.05
CA LEU A 2 -6.08 -16.73 5.77
C LEU A 2 -6.56 -15.27 5.81
N LEU A 3 -5.62 -14.33 5.80
CA LEU A 3 -5.91 -12.90 5.88
C LEU A 3 -5.67 -12.27 4.50
N SER A 4 -6.69 -11.59 3.98
CA SER A 4 -6.63 -10.75 2.78
C SER A 4 -6.33 -9.31 3.17
N TYR A 5 -5.48 -8.66 2.37
CA TYR A 5 -5.08 -7.26 2.51
C TYR A 5 -5.77 -6.34 1.50
N THR A 6 -6.67 -6.87 0.68
CA THR A 6 -7.20 -6.19 -0.50
C THR A 6 -8.71 -5.98 -0.44
N GLN A 7 -9.22 -5.17 -1.37
CA GLN A 7 -10.64 -4.79 -1.40
C GLN A 7 -11.53 -5.90 -1.96
N ASN A 8 -11.05 -6.65 -2.96
CA ASN A 8 -11.85 -7.63 -3.71
C ASN A 8 -11.19 -9.02 -3.78
N LEU A 9 -10.40 -9.40 -2.78
CA LEU A 9 -9.72 -10.70 -2.68
C LEU A 9 -8.71 -10.97 -3.81
N GLU A 10 -8.16 -9.93 -4.42
CA GLU A 10 -7.12 -10.00 -5.45
C GLU A 10 -5.97 -10.90 -5.05
N ASP A 11 -5.50 -10.75 -3.81
CA ASP A 11 -4.40 -11.55 -3.26
C ASP A 11 -4.76 -13.04 -3.12
N TYR A 12 -5.99 -13.34 -2.71
CA TYR A 12 -6.54 -14.69 -2.66
C TYR A 12 -6.65 -15.31 -4.06
N HIS A 13 -7.19 -14.60 -5.06
CA HIS A 13 -7.26 -15.11 -6.44
C HIS A 13 -5.87 -15.43 -6.99
N LEU A 14 -4.91 -14.53 -6.79
CA LEU A 14 -3.53 -14.75 -7.19
C LEU A 14 -2.90 -15.92 -6.40
N SER A 15 -3.24 -16.09 -5.12
CA SER A 15 -2.72 -17.22 -4.32
C SER A 15 -3.13 -18.58 -4.89
N LEU A 16 -4.33 -18.67 -5.47
CA LEU A 16 -4.80 -19.87 -6.18
C LEU A 16 -4.03 -20.07 -7.49
N ALA A 17 -3.83 -18.98 -8.25
CA ALA A 17 -3.08 -19.00 -9.50
C ALA A 17 -1.63 -19.49 -9.30
N PHE A 18 -0.98 -19.04 -8.24
CA PHE A 18 0.40 -19.38 -7.86
C PHE A 18 0.49 -20.51 -6.81
N ALA A 19 -0.55 -21.33 -6.66
CA ALA A 19 -0.56 -22.41 -5.67
C ALA A 19 0.68 -23.33 -5.82
N GLY A 20 1.37 -23.56 -4.71
CA GLY A 20 2.60 -24.35 -4.66
C GLY A 20 3.90 -23.57 -4.95
N GLN A 21 3.83 -22.29 -5.30
CA GLN A 21 5.00 -21.43 -5.48
C GLN A 21 5.39 -20.76 -4.16
N ALA A 22 6.52 -21.16 -3.59
CA ALA A 22 6.98 -20.66 -2.29
C ALA A 22 7.46 -19.20 -2.35
N THR A 23 8.10 -18.79 -3.45
CA THR A 23 8.63 -17.43 -3.64
C THR A 23 8.37 -16.97 -5.06
N GLY A 24 8.28 -15.65 -5.25
CA GLY A 24 8.17 -15.04 -6.58
C GLY A 24 8.55 -13.57 -6.54
N PHE A 25 8.44 -12.93 -7.69
CA PHE A 25 8.79 -11.53 -7.91
C PHE A 25 7.60 -10.74 -8.45
N TYR A 26 7.24 -9.65 -7.79
CA TYR A 26 6.20 -8.73 -8.26
C TYR A 26 6.75 -7.36 -8.62
N ILE A 27 6.01 -6.65 -9.46
CA ILE A 27 6.10 -5.20 -9.62
C ILE A 27 4.72 -4.63 -9.28
N ASP A 28 4.69 -3.69 -8.36
CA ASP A 28 3.47 -3.03 -7.88
C ASP A 28 3.58 -1.53 -8.21
N VAL A 29 2.80 -1.07 -9.19
CA VAL A 29 2.83 0.31 -9.69
C VAL A 29 1.63 1.07 -9.15
N GLY A 30 1.91 2.12 -8.36
CA GLY A 30 0.90 2.77 -7.54
C GLY A 30 0.58 1.94 -6.29
N ALA A 31 1.64 1.46 -5.63
CA ALA A 31 1.53 0.45 -4.59
C ALA A 31 0.80 0.92 -3.31
N GLY A 32 0.63 2.23 -3.12
CA GLY A 32 -0.15 2.79 -2.02
C GLY A 32 0.44 2.45 -0.65
N HIS A 33 -0.43 2.26 0.34
CA HIS A 33 0.00 1.84 1.67
C HIS A 33 0.58 0.42 1.62
N PRO A 34 1.69 0.10 2.31
CA PRO A 34 2.32 -1.22 2.22
C PRO A 34 1.50 -2.41 2.75
N VAL A 35 0.30 -2.18 3.29
CA VAL A 35 -0.48 -3.19 4.02
C VAL A 35 -1.96 -3.04 3.72
N ALA A 36 -2.53 -1.85 3.90
CA ALA A 36 -3.92 -1.59 3.57
C ALA A 36 -4.12 -1.52 2.06
N ASP A 37 -5.15 -2.21 1.56
CA ASP A 37 -5.53 -2.28 0.16
C ASP A 37 -4.37 -2.68 -0.77
N ASN A 38 -3.46 -3.51 -0.28
CA ASN A 38 -2.21 -3.84 -0.96
C ASN A 38 -2.17 -5.29 -1.43
N VAL A 39 -2.26 -5.50 -2.75
CA VAL A 39 -2.30 -6.83 -3.38
C VAL A 39 -1.04 -7.65 -3.09
N THR A 40 0.12 -7.01 -2.99
CA THR A 40 1.39 -7.72 -2.86
C THR A 40 1.76 -8.04 -1.41
N GLN A 41 1.05 -7.51 -0.41
CA GLN A 41 1.35 -7.75 1.02
C GLN A 41 1.20 -9.23 1.40
N PHE A 42 0.15 -9.89 0.91
CA PHE A 42 -0.05 -11.32 1.12
C PHE A 42 1.17 -12.15 0.69
N PHE A 43 1.74 -11.81 -0.47
CA PHE A 43 2.90 -12.47 -1.05
C PHE A 43 4.17 -12.11 -0.29
N TYR A 44 4.33 -10.84 0.08
CA TYR A 44 5.46 -10.36 0.87
C TYR A 44 5.61 -11.18 2.17
N GLU A 45 4.53 -11.40 2.91
CA GLU A 45 4.54 -12.21 4.15
C GLU A 45 4.94 -13.66 3.94
N ARG A 46 4.80 -14.17 2.71
CA ARG A 46 5.13 -15.53 2.30
C ARG A 46 6.52 -15.65 1.67
N GLY A 47 7.36 -14.63 1.82
CA GLY A 47 8.75 -14.64 1.37
C GLY A 47 8.96 -14.19 -0.07
N TRP A 48 7.92 -13.69 -0.73
CA TRP A 48 8.08 -12.99 -2.00
C TRP A 48 8.71 -11.61 -1.76
N ARG A 49 9.19 -11.01 -2.84
CA ARG A 49 9.76 -9.67 -2.86
C ARG A 49 9.51 -9.04 -4.23
N GLY A 50 9.64 -7.73 -4.34
CA GLY A 50 9.47 -7.08 -5.62
C GLY A 50 9.98 -5.65 -5.67
N ILE A 51 9.52 -4.95 -6.70
CA ILE A 51 9.65 -3.50 -6.80
C ILE A 51 8.27 -2.90 -6.52
N VAL A 52 8.24 -1.91 -5.64
CA VAL A 52 7.06 -1.09 -5.38
C VAL A 52 7.34 0.32 -5.85
N ALA A 53 6.51 0.83 -6.75
CA ALA A 53 6.59 2.20 -7.25
C ALA A 53 5.48 3.03 -6.59
N GLU A 54 5.89 3.99 -5.76
CA GLU A 54 4.99 4.85 -4.99
C GLU A 54 5.49 6.29 -5.04
N PRO A 55 4.80 7.21 -5.73
CA PRO A 55 5.25 8.60 -5.88
C PRO A 55 5.07 9.46 -4.62
N GLN A 56 4.18 9.10 -3.70
CA GLN A 56 3.91 9.87 -2.49
C GLN A 56 4.94 9.53 -1.41
N ALA A 57 5.79 10.51 -1.08
CA ALA A 57 6.94 10.34 -0.20
C ALA A 57 6.60 9.71 1.17
N ASP A 58 5.48 10.10 1.78
CA ASP A 58 5.06 9.56 3.08
C ASP A 58 4.69 8.09 3.02
N LEU A 59 4.05 7.63 1.93
CA LEU A 59 3.73 6.21 1.70
C LEU A 59 4.99 5.43 1.35
N ALA A 60 5.82 5.95 0.45
CA ALA A 60 7.09 5.34 0.05
C ALA A 60 8.03 5.13 1.25
N ALA A 61 8.03 6.05 2.22
CA ALA A 61 8.85 5.96 3.43
C ALA A 61 8.42 4.83 4.39
N LEU A 62 7.20 4.31 4.28
CA LEU A 62 6.72 3.19 5.12
C LEU A 62 7.29 1.84 4.67
N TYR A 63 7.55 1.67 3.37
CA TYR A 63 8.04 0.40 2.82
C TYR A 63 9.35 -0.10 3.41
N PRO A 64 10.44 0.68 3.54
CA PRO A 64 11.67 0.16 4.16
C PRO A 64 11.50 -0.21 5.64
N LEU A 65 10.46 0.32 6.31
CA LEU A 65 10.14 0.00 7.72
C LEU A 65 9.33 -1.29 7.85
N LEU A 66 8.34 -1.49 6.98
CA LEU A 66 7.39 -2.60 7.07
C LEU A 66 7.71 -3.75 6.12
N ARG A 67 8.36 -3.44 4.99
CA ARG A 67 8.63 -4.35 3.88
C ARG A 67 10.08 -4.27 3.37
N PRO A 68 11.11 -4.41 4.23
CA PRO A 68 12.52 -4.22 3.86
C PRO A 68 13.11 -5.16 2.80
N ARG A 69 12.35 -6.15 2.30
CA ARG A 69 12.80 -7.00 1.16
C ARG A 69 12.43 -6.39 -0.19
N ASP A 70 11.49 -5.45 -0.20
CA ASP A 70 11.07 -4.76 -1.41
C ASP A 70 12.04 -3.64 -1.75
N VAL A 71 12.24 -3.44 -3.05
CA VAL A 71 12.93 -2.27 -3.57
C VAL A 71 11.88 -1.19 -3.81
N VAL A 72 12.10 -0.02 -3.22
CA VAL A 72 11.18 1.13 -3.36
C VAL A 72 11.67 2.06 -4.45
N HIS A 73 10.85 2.28 -5.46
CA HIS A 73 10.98 3.37 -6.41
C HIS A 73 10.05 4.52 -5.99
N ALA A 74 10.61 5.53 -5.33
CA ALA A 74 9.87 6.71 -4.90
C ALA A 74 9.66 7.68 -6.08
N GLY A 75 8.82 7.29 -7.03
CA GLY A 75 8.57 8.05 -8.26
C GLY A 75 7.49 7.44 -9.12
N LEU A 76 7.20 8.10 -10.24
CA LEU A 76 6.18 7.66 -11.18
C LEU A 76 6.71 6.57 -12.11
N VAL A 77 5.80 5.76 -12.60
CA VAL A 77 6.03 4.85 -13.73
C VAL A 77 4.97 5.18 -14.79
N GLY A 78 5.36 5.24 -16.05
CA GLY A 78 4.47 5.62 -17.14
C GLY A 78 5.05 5.26 -18.50
N ARG A 79 4.68 6.02 -19.54
CA ARG A 79 5.01 5.68 -20.94
C ARG A 79 6.48 5.84 -21.32
N GLN A 80 7.19 6.77 -20.71
CA GLN A 80 8.57 7.13 -21.07
C GLN A 80 9.29 7.78 -19.90
N ASP A 81 10.62 7.72 -19.91
CA ASP A 81 11.46 8.41 -18.94
C ASP A 81 11.32 9.93 -19.05
N GLY A 82 11.34 10.62 -17.91
CA GLY A 82 11.33 12.08 -17.85
C GLY A 82 10.75 12.62 -16.55
N GLU A 83 10.00 13.71 -16.66
CA GLU A 83 9.27 14.33 -15.55
C GLU A 83 7.82 14.57 -15.94
N THR A 84 6.89 14.15 -15.09
CA THR A 84 5.44 14.26 -15.33
C THR A 84 4.78 15.02 -14.19
N ALA A 85 3.69 15.73 -14.49
CA ALA A 85 2.86 16.35 -13.48
C ALA A 85 2.11 15.25 -12.70
N PHE A 86 2.18 15.31 -11.37
CA PHE A 86 1.47 14.44 -10.46
C PHE A 86 0.55 15.29 -9.59
N HIS A 87 -0.72 14.94 -9.59
CA HIS A 87 -1.79 15.62 -8.87
C HIS A 87 -2.05 14.84 -7.58
N GLN A 88 -1.41 15.26 -6.51
CA GLN A 88 -1.51 14.62 -5.21
C GLN A 88 -2.76 15.12 -4.49
N VAL A 89 -3.70 14.22 -4.22
CA VAL A 89 -4.95 14.52 -3.52
C VAL A 89 -4.73 14.50 -2.01
N ASP A 90 -5.10 15.60 -1.35
CA ASP A 90 -4.97 15.74 0.09
C ASP A 90 -6.03 14.89 0.81
N ARG A 91 -5.64 14.19 1.88
CA ARG A 91 -6.50 13.32 2.73
C ARG A 91 -7.07 12.06 2.06
N LEU A 92 -7.10 11.99 0.73
CA LEU A 92 -7.55 10.84 -0.05
C LEU A 92 -6.42 10.39 -0.98
N HIS A 93 -5.31 9.93 -0.38
CA HIS A 93 -4.08 9.63 -1.12
C HIS A 93 -4.25 8.63 -2.26
N GLY A 94 -5.25 7.74 -2.18
CA GLY A 94 -5.61 6.77 -3.22
C GLY A 94 -5.83 7.46 -4.56
N PHE A 95 -6.63 8.53 -4.61
CA PHE A 95 -7.02 9.25 -5.83
C PHE A 95 -5.91 10.08 -6.50
N SER A 96 -4.65 9.95 -6.07
CA SER A 96 -3.55 10.74 -6.62
C SER A 96 -3.07 10.17 -7.94
N THR A 97 -2.92 11.01 -8.96
CA THR A 97 -2.77 10.54 -10.35
C THR A 97 -1.96 11.49 -11.21
N THR A 98 -1.51 11.04 -12.37
CA THR A 98 -0.97 11.91 -13.43
C THR A 98 -2.06 12.48 -14.35
N VAL A 99 -3.33 12.09 -14.16
CA VAL A 99 -4.47 12.56 -14.95
C VAL A 99 -5.26 13.61 -14.18
N GLU A 100 -5.06 14.89 -14.52
CA GLU A 100 -5.65 16.01 -13.76
C GLU A 100 -7.17 15.93 -13.60
N GLU A 101 -7.88 15.43 -14.62
CA GLU A 101 -9.34 15.28 -14.59
C GLU A 101 -9.80 14.36 -13.47
N HIS A 102 -9.12 13.24 -13.24
CA HIS A 102 -9.44 12.30 -12.16
C HIS A 102 -9.11 12.90 -10.79
N ALA A 103 -7.98 13.62 -10.66
CA ALA A 103 -7.65 14.32 -9.41
C ALA A 103 -8.68 15.41 -9.06
N ARG A 104 -9.21 16.13 -10.07
CA ARG A 104 -10.30 17.09 -9.87
C ARG A 104 -11.59 16.41 -9.41
N GLY A 105 -11.84 15.17 -9.82
CA GLY A 105 -12.95 14.36 -9.35
C GLY A 105 -12.99 14.21 -7.81
N ALA A 106 -11.84 14.30 -7.14
CA ALA A 106 -11.75 14.24 -5.67
C ALA A 106 -12.49 15.39 -4.96
N GLU A 107 -12.76 16.52 -5.65
CA GLU A 107 -13.56 17.63 -5.12
C GLU A 107 -14.98 17.18 -4.74
N ALA A 108 -15.56 16.21 -5.47
CA ALA A 108 -16.85 15.62 -5.16
C ALA A 108 -16.88 14.92 -3.80
N PHE A 109 -15.72 14.52 -3.29
CA PHE A 109 -15.51 13.88 -2.00
C PHE A 109 -14.97 14.85 -0.93
N GLY A 110 -14.94 16.15 -1.23
CA GLY A 110 -14.48 17.20 -0.31
C GLY A 110 -12.96 17.25 -0.12
N ALA A 111 -12.21 16.70 -1.07
CA ALA A 111 -10.75 16.78 -1.10
C ALA A 111 -10.26 17.78 -2.16
N THR A 112 -9.09 18.36 -1.92
CA THR A 112 -8.35 19.19 -2.87
C THR A 112 -7.10 18.45 -3.34
N TYR A 113 -6.49 18.92 -4.42
CA TYR A 113 -5.20 18.39 -4.87
C TYR A 113 -4.17 19.50 -5.06
N ARG A 114 -2.90 19.10 -5.02
CA ARG A 114 -1.76 19.92 -5.41
C ARG A 114 -0.99 19.25 -6.54
N THR A 115 -0.43 20.05 -7.43
CA THR A 115 0.38 19.53 -8.54
C THR A 115 1.86 19.65 -8.22
N VAL A 116 2.59 18.55 -8.33
CA VAL A 116 4.05 18.49 -8.23
C VAL A 116 4.63 17.83 -9.48
N ARG A 117 5.82 18.23 -9.92
CA ARG A 117 6.52 17.50 -10.99
C ARG A 117 7.43 16.45 -10.35
N LEU A 118 7.28 15.20 -10.78
CA LEU A 118 8.05 14.08 -10.26
C LEU A 118 8.79 13.35 -11.39
N PRO A 119 9.95 12.72 -11.08
CA PRO A 119 10.59 11.80 -11.99
C PRO A 119 9.65 10.66 -12.38
N CYS A 120 9.61 10.35 -13.67
CA CYS A 120 8.87 9.25 -14.26
C CYS A 120 9.83 8.33 -15.00
N LEU A 121 9.67 7.02 -14.84
CA LEU A 121 10.34 6.01 -15.64
C LEU A 121 9.35 5.27 -16.53
N ALA A 122 9.79 4.88 -17.71
CA ALA A 122 9.15 3.77 -18.43
C ALA A 122 9.22 2.50 -17.56
N LEU A 123 8.19 1.65 -17.60
CA LEU A 123 8.21 0.37 -16.88
C LEU A 123 9.42 -0.49 -17.31
N ALA A 124 9.79 -0.46 -18.59
CA ALA A 124 11.00 -1.12 -19.08
C ALA A 124 12.28 -0.56 -18.43
N SER A 125 12.42 0.77 -18.34
CA SER A 125 13.57 1.42 -17.71
C SER A 125 13.67 1.11 -16.22
N LEU A 126 12.53 1.02 -15.51
CA LEU A 126 12.49 0.57 -14.11
C LEU A 126 13.02 -0.87 -14.00
N CYS A 127 12.56 -1.76 -14.86
CA CYS A 127 13.00 -3.15 -14.90
C CYS A 127 14.51 -3.27 -15.19
N GLU A 128 15.02 -2.51 -16.17
CA GLU A 128 16.45 -2.46 -16.50
C GLU A 128 17.31 -1.96 -15.35
N ARG A 129 16.90 -0.85 -14.72
CA ARG A 129 17.59 -0.23 -13.59
C ARG A 129 17.80 -1.20 -12.44
N HIS A 130 16.82 -2.06 -12.20
CA HIS A 130 16.84 -3.03 -11.09
C HIS A 130 17.23 -4.44 -11.51
N GLY A 131 17.64 -4.64 -12.77
CA GLY A 131 18.07 -5.95 -13.27
C GLY A 131 17.00 -7.02 -13.18
N VAL A 132 15.73 -6.65 -13.40
CA VAL A 132 14.59 -7.58 -13.34
C VAL A 132 14.72 -8.62 -14.46
N THR A 133 14.67 -9.90 -14.10
CA THR A 133 14.77 -11.02 -15.06
C THR A 133 13.51 -11.85 -15.16
N ALA A 134 12.62 -11.77 -14.16
CA ALA A 134 11.37 -12.51 -14.11
C ALA A 134 10.34 -11.70 -13.32
N ILE A 135 9.09 -11.74 -13.75
CA ILE A 135 7.97 -11.07 -13.10
C ILE A 135 6.83 -12.08 -13.03
N ASP A 136 6.41 -12.43 -11.83
CA ASP A 136 5.23 -13.27 -11.61
C ASP A 136 3.96 -12.42 -11.68
N ILE A 137 3.95 -11.29 -10.97
CA ILE A 137 2.78 -10.41 -10.86
C ILE A 137 3.18 -8.98 -11.23
N LEU A 138 2.42 -8.35 -12.14
CA LEU A 138 2.43 -6.91 -12.34
C LEU A 138 1.07 -6.37 -11.88
N LYS A 139 1.04 -5.63 -10.78
CA LYS A 139 -0.13 -4.84 -10.35
C LYS A 139 0.04 -3.40 -10.80
N ILE A 140 -1.02 -2.83 -11.37
CA ILE A 140 -1.09 -1.43 -11.79
C ILE A 140 -2.35 -0.83 -11.18
N ASP A 141 -2.18 0.21 -10.39
CA ASP A 141 -3.23 1.02 -9.77
C ASP A 141 -2.79 2.48 -9.79
N VAL A 142 -3.02 3.18 -10.88
CA VAL A 142 -2.48 4.54 -11.07
C VAL A 142 -3.58 5.54 -11.38
N GLU A 143 -4.80 5.19 -10.98
CA GLU A 143 -5.97 6.05 -10.96
C GLU A 143 -6.18 6.70 -12.35
N GLY A 144 -6.29 5.84 -13.37
CA GLY A 144 -6.62 6.20 -14.76
C GLY A 144 -5.42 6.31 -15.72
N ALA A 145 -4.18 6.15 -15.23
CA ALA A 145 -2.96 6.19 -16.04
C ALA A 145 -2.46 4.79 -16.48
N GLU A 146 -3.28 3.74 -16.37
CA GLU A 146 -2.87 2.34 -16.60
C GLU A 146 -2.34 2.14 -18.03
N ALA A 147 -2.95 2.81 -19.00
CA ALA A 147 -2.54 2.77 -20.40
C ALA A 147 -1.10 3.26 -20.59
N ASP A 148 -0.69 4.31 -19.87
CA ASP A 148 0.65 4.86 -19.97
C ASP A 148 1.68 3.91 -19.34
N VAL A 149 1.38 3.29 -18.20
CA VAL A 149 2.25 2.29 -17.56
C VAL A 149 2.47 1.09 -18.50
N LEU A 150 1.38 0.57 -19.08
CA LEU A 150 1.44 -0.57 -20.01
C LEU A 150 2.19 -0.23 -21.31
N ALA A 151 2.03 0.99 -21.83
CA ALA A 151 2.74 1.47 -23.01
C ALA A 151 4.25 1.70 -22.76
N GLY A 152 4.66 1.89 -21.50
CA GLY A 152 6.06 2.03 -21.12
C GLY A 152 6.84 0.71 -20.96
N ASN A 153 6.21 -0.43 -21.20
CA ASN A 153 6.87 -1.73 -21.06
C ASN A 153 7.49 -2.24 -22.37
N ASP A 154 8.52 -3.08 -22.25
CA ASP A 154 9.01 -3.93 -23.33
C ASP A 154 8.51 -5.36 -23.10
N TRP A 155 7.37 -5.69 -23.72
CA TRP A 155 6.71 -6.97 -23.54
C TRP A 155 7.48 -8.17 -24.10
N GLY A 156 8.51 -7.95 -24.92
CA GLY A 156 9.41 -9.00 -25.39
C GLY A 156 10.49 -9.37 -24.38
N ARG A 157 10.80 -8.47 -23.43
CA ARG A 157 11.86 -8.64 -22.42
C ARG A 157 11.33 -8.78 -21.00
N PHE A 158 10.39 -7.93 -20.60
CA PHE A 158 9.83 -7.89 -19.27
C PHE A 158 8.40 -8.42 -19.31
N ARG A 159 8.28 -9.70 -18.96
CA ARG A 159 7.10 -10.52 -19.25
C ARG A 159 6.44 -11.04 -17.97
N PRO A 160 5.53 -10.27 -17.36
CA PRO A 160 4.72 -10.74 -16.24
C PRO A 160 3.95 -12.01 -16.56
N ALA A 161 3.88 -12.95 -15.61
CA ALA A 161 3.00 -14.10 -15.76
C ALA A 161 1.52 -13.70 -15.65
N VAL A 162 1.21 -12.80 -14.71
CA VAL A 162 -0.12 -12.21 -14.52
C VAL A 162 0.00 -10.68 -14.48
N VAL A 163 -0.88 -10.01 -15.20
CA VAL A 163 -1.12 -8.56 -15.10
C VAL A 163 -2.46 -8.34 -14.43
N VAL A 164 -2.47 -7.53 -13.38
CA VAL A 164 -3.66 -7.07 -12.66
C VAL A 164 -3.69 -5.55 -12.79
N ALA A 165 -4.70 -5.02 -13.45
CA ALA A 165 -4.82 -3.57 -13.67
C ALA A 165 -6.19 -3.11 -13.19
N GLU A 166 -6.22 -1.95 -12.53
CA GLU A 166 -7.47 -1.26 -12.23
C GLU A 166 -8.20 -0.97 -13.55
N ALA A 167 -9.49 -1.22 -13.56
CA ALA A 167 -10.29 -1.29 -14.77
C ALA A 167 -11.53 -0.39 -14.71
N VAL A 168 -11.66 0.43 -13.68
CA VAL A 168 -12.78 1.36 -13.52
C VAL A 168 -12.28 2.80 -13.42
N THR A 169 -13.15 3.75 -13.74
CA THR A 169 -12.84 5.17 -13.64
C THR A 169 -12.81 5.58 -12.15
N PRO A 170 -11.73 6.24 -11.68
CA PRO A 170 -11.60 6.70 -10.30
C PRO A 170 -12.84 7.44 -9.79
N GLY A 171 -13.40 6.96 -8.67
CA GLY A 171 -14.56 7.56 -8.01
C GLY A 171 -15.92 7.41 -8.69
N ALA A 172 -15.97 7.04 -9.98
CA ALA A 172 -17.21 6.84 -10.73
C ALA A 172 -17.60 5.36 -10.86
N GLY A 173 -16.61 4.46 -10.97
CA GLY A 173 -16.85 3.01 -11.09
C GLY A 173 -17.25 2.54 -12.50
N ASP A 174 -17.32 3.45 -13.47
CA ASP A 174 -17.58 3.12 -14.88
C ASP A 174 -16.39 2.38 -15.51
N GLU A 175 -16.64 1.50 -16.47
CA GLU A 175 -15.59 0.74 -17.16
C GLU A 175 -14.54 1.65 -17.82
N ALA A 176 -13.26 1.38 -17.59
CA ALA A 176 -12.13 2.15 -18.13
C ALA A 176 -11.15 1.31 -18.97
N TRP A 177 -11.27 -0.02 -18.97
CA TRP A 177 -10.29 -0.91 -19.60
C TRP A 177 -10.24 -0.81 -21.12
N GLN A 178 -11.25 -0.23 -21.78
CA GLN A 178 -11.26 0.00 -23.22
C GLN A 178 -10.06 0.84 -23.68
N ALA A 179 -9.51 1.68 -22.80
CA ALA A 179 -8.35 2.51 -23.08
C ALA A 179 -7.02 1.73 -23.21
N TRP A 180 -6.92 0.54 -22.60
CA TRP A 180 -5.63 -0.18 -22.49
C TRP A 180 -5.70 -1.68 -22.81
N GLU A 181 -6.86 -2.34 -22.67
CA GLU A 181 -7.01 -3.77 -22.89
C GLU A 181 -6.59 -4.21 -24.32
N PRO A 182 -6.98 -3.52 -25.41
CA PRO A 182 -6.58 -3.93 -26.75
C PRO A 182 -5.07 -4.04 -26.93
N ALA A 183 -4.31 -3.12 -26.32
CA ALA A 183 -2.85 -3.14 -26.36
C ALA A 183 -2.29 -4.35 -25.61
N LEU A 184 -2.82 -4.66 -24.43
CA LEU A 184 -2.38 -5.81 -23.63
C LEU A 184 -2.71 -7.15 -24.32
N LEU A 185 -3.91 -7.28 -24.88
CA LEU A 185 -4.33 -8.48 -25.65
C LEU A 185 -3.44 -8.69 -26.87
N ALA A 186 -3.06 -7.62 -27.58
CA ALA A 186 -2.14 -7.69 -28.72
C ALA A 186 -0.75 -8.24 -28.33
N GLN A 187 -0.37 -8.16 -27.06
CA GLN A 187 0.87 -8.74 -26.52
C GLN A 187 0.70 -10.21 -26.10
N GLY A 188 -0.39 -10.88 -26.48
CA GLY A 188 -0.60 -12.30 -26.17
C GLY A 188 -0.99 -12.57 -24.71
N TYR A 189 -1.63 -11.61 -24.05
CA TYR A 189 -2.29 -11.84 -22.77
C TYR A 189 -3.75 -12.26 -22.97
N ARG A 190 -4.26 -13.06 -22.04
CA ARG A 190 -5.64 -13.56 -22.06
C ARG A 190 -6.38 -13.08 -20.82
N PHE A 191 -7.50 -12.39 -21.02
CA PHE A 191 -8.41 -12.01 -19.94
C PHE A 191 -8.89 -13.24 -19.17
N ARG A 192 -8.95 -13.13 -17.85
CA ARG A 192 -9.40 -14.22 -16.97
C ARG A 192 -10.48 -13.81 -15.98
N LEU A 193 -10.31 -12.72 -15.25
CA LEU A 193 -11.20 -12.31 -14.16
C LEU A 193 -11.41 -10.80 -14.20
N PHE A 194 -12.63 -10.36 -13.92
CA PHE A 194 -12.94 -8.99 -13.50
C PHE A 194 -13.53 -9.08 -12.10
N ASP A 195 -12.89 -8.43 -11.12
CA ASP A 195 -13.31 -8.51 -9.72
C ASP A 195 -14.24 -7.38 -9.27
N THR A 196 -14.72 -6.57 -10.24
CA THR A 196 -15.45 -5.29 -10.10
C THR A 196 -14.61 -4.03 -9.89
N LEU A 197 -13.30 -4.18 -9.74
CA LEU A 197 -12.35 -3.07 -9.71
C LEU A 197 -11.20 -3.34 -10.68
N ASN A 198 -10.55 -4.49 -10.52
CA ASN A 198 -9.40 -4.95 -11.28
C ASN A 198 -9.76 -6.01 -12.31
N ARG A 199 -9.04 -5.99 -13.44
CA ARG A 199 -9.04 -7.07 -14.43
C ARG A 199 -7.72 -7.81 -14.41
N PHE A 200 -7.79 -9.13 -14.52
CA PHE A 200 -6.67 -10.05 -14.48
C PHE A 200 -6.45 -10.66 -15.86
N TYR A 201 -5.20 -10.65 -16.30
CA TYR A 201 -4.78 -11.23 -17.55
C TYR A 201 -3.56 -12.11 -17.34
N VAL A 202 -3.52 -13.25 -18.03
CA VAL A 202 -2.41 -14.20 -17.93
C VAL A 202 -1.70 -14.27 -19.28
N ALA A 203 -0.38 -14.28 -19.25
CA ALA A 203 0.42 -14.48 -20.45
C ALA A 203 0.11 -15.84 -21.08
N GLN A 204 -0.10 -15.90 -22.40
CA GLN A 204 -0.54 -17.12 -23.09
C GLN A 204 0.39 -18.33 -22.90
N GLU A 205 1.67 -18.08 -22.63
CA GLU A 205 2.70 -19.07 -22.35
C GLU A 205 2.62 -19.68 -20.93
N ARG A 206 1.70 -19.20 -20.08
CA ARG A 206 1.45 -19.69 -18.70
C ARG A 206 0.06 -20.35 -18.55
N PRO A 207 -0.27 -21.39 -19.34
CA PRO A 207 -1.60 -22.02 -19.31
C PRO A 207 -1.95 -22.60 -17.93
N GLU A 208 -0.95 -23.06 -17.17
CA GLU A 208 -1.14 -23.62 -15.83
C GLU A 208 -1.61 -22.56 -14.81
N ILE A 209 -1.15 -21.31 -14.94
CA ILE A 209 -1.62 -20.19 -14.14
C ILE A 209 -3.04 -19.80 -14.58
N PHE A 210 -3.28 -19.75 -15.89
CA PHE A 210 -4.60 -19.41 -16.44
C PHE A 210 -5.68 -20.39 -15.97
N GLU A 211 -5.37 -21.68 -15.91
CA GLU A 211 -6.31 -22.71 -15.44
C GLU A 211 -6.63 -22.59 -13.95
N ARG A 212 -5.65 -22.23 -13.12
CA ARG A 212 -5.81 -22.13 -11.66
C ARG A 212 -6.41 -20.81 -11.19
N LEU A 213 -6.11 -19.72 -11.89
CA LEU A 213 -6.71 -18.41 -11.59
C LEU A 213 -8.23 -18.52 -11.80
N PRO A 214 -9.09 -18.14 -10.85
CA PRO A 214 -10.54 -18.22 -11.03
C PRO A 214 -11.03 -17.34 -12.19
N ALA A 215 -12.11 -17.76 -12.86
CA ALA A 215 -12.78 -16.93 -13.87
C ALA A 215 -13.91 -16.05 -13.27
N GLU A 216 -14.28 -16.34 -12.03
CA GLU A 216 -15.31 -15.65 -11.27
C GLU A 216 -14.75 -15.22 -9.92
N ARG A 217 -15.38 -14.21 -9.34
CA ARG A 217 -15.01 -13.69 -8.03
C ARG A 217 -15.21 -14.77 -6.97
N ALA A 218 -14.33 -14.72 -5.97
CA ALA A 218 -14.44 -15.61 -4.83
C ALA A 218 -15.53 -15.08 -3.91
N ASP A 219 -16.17 -15.97 -3.15
CA ASP A 219 -17.07 -15.55 -2.10
C ASP A 219 -16.27 -14.74 -1.06
N TRP A 220 -16.86 -13.67 -0.54
CA TRP A 220 -16.24 -12.80 0.45
C TRP A 220 -15.65 -13.57 1.64
N SER A 221 -16.33 -14.65 2.06
CA SER A 221 -15.92 -15.51 3.18
C SER A 221 -14.76 -16.45 2.88
N SER A 222 -14.19 -16.41 1.68
CA SER A 222 -13.04 -17.26 1.28
C SER A 222 -11.76 -16.93 2.04
N ALA A 223 -11.64 -15.69 2.53
CA ALA A 223 -10.59 -15.26 3.44
C ALA A 223 -11.16 -14.28 4.48
N THR A 224 -10.51 -14.15 5.62
CA THR A 224 -10.78 -13.05 6.55
C THR A 224 -10.15 -11.79 5.98
N HIS A 225 -10.81 -10.64 6.08
CA HIS A 225 -10.26 -9.39 5.58
C HIS A 225 -9.61 -8.57 6.69
N MET A 226 -8.54 -7.83 6.34
CA MET A 226 -7.78 -7.02 7.29
C MET A 226 -8.64 -6.00 8.06
N TYR A 227 -9.67 -5.42 7.45
CA TYR A 227 -10.55 -4.47 8.14
C TYR A 227 -11.61 -5.15 9.03
N GLU A 228 -11.78 -6.47 8.96
CA GLU A 228 -12.73 -7.23 9.80
C GLU A 228 -12.14 -7.63 11.15
N ILE A 229 -10.79 -7.70 11.27
CA ILE A 229 -10.12 -8.14 12.50
C ILE A 229 -10.04 -7.04 13.56
N GLY A 230 -10.43 -5.81 13.22
CA GLY A 230 -10.50 -4.68 14.14
C GLY A 230 -9.13 -4.23 14.68
N ARG A 231 -9.12 -3.54 15.82
CA ARG A 231 -7.88 -3.02 16.42
C ARG A 231 -7.25 -4.05 17.34
N ALA A 232 -5.98 -4.40 17.09
CA ALA A 232 -5.27 -5.41 17.86
C ALA A 232 -5.31 -5.23 19.39
N PRO A 233 -5.15 -4.01 19.97
CA PRO A 233 -5.22 -3.84 21.42
C PRO A 233 -6.61 -4.08 22.02
N GLU A 234 -7.67 -3.88 21.22
CA GLU A 234 -9.08 -3.87 21.68
C GLU A 234 -9.78 -5.22 21.42
N ASN A 235 -9.25 -6.06 20.53
CA ASN A 235 -9.86 -7.32 20.12
C ASN A 235 -8.99 -8.54 20.50
N PRO A 236 -9.40 -9.35 21.51
CA PRO A 236 -8.69 -10.57 21.89
C PRO A 236 -8.60 -11.64 20.79
N ALA A 237 -9.47 -11.59 19.77
CA ALA A 237 -9.45 -12.49 18.63
C ALA A 237 -8.54 -12.01 17.49
N HIS A 238 -7.96 -10.81 17.57
CA HIS A 238 -7.03 -10.30 16.56
C HIS A 238 -5.75 -11.16 16.55
N PRO A 239 -5.21 -11.53 15.37
CA PRO A 239 -4.03 -12.38 15.26
C PRO A 239 -2.82 -11.83 16.04
N ASP A 240 -2.61 -10.51 15.99
CA ASP A 240 -1.53 -9.82 16.70
C ASP A 240 -1.87 -9.31 18.12
N HIS A 241 -3.02 -9.71 18.71
CA HIS A 241 -3.45 -9.19 20.02
C HIS A 241 -2.40 -9.37 21.11
N ALA A 242 -1.76 -10.54 21.19
CA ALA A 242 -0.77 -10.84 22.21
C ALA A 242 0.44 -9.89 22.14
N LEU A 243 0.93 -9.64 20.92
CA LEU A 243 2.02 -8.69 20.67
C LEU A 243 1.59 -7.27 21.00
N ALA A 244 0.42 -6.84 20.50
CA ALA A 244 -0.11 -5.51 20.76
C ALA A 244 -0.32 -5.24 22.25
N ALA A 245 -0.85 -6.21 23.00
CA ALA A 245 -1.05 -6.12 24.45
C ALA A 245 0.28 -6.03 25.21
N ALA A 246 1.31 -6.80 24.80
CA ALA A 246 2.64 -6.73 25.40
C ALA A 246 3.30 -5.38 25.14
N LEU A 247 3.29 -4.91 23.88
CA LEU A 247 3.85 -3.61 23.50
C LEU A 247 3.11 -2.46 24.17
N ALA A 248 1.78 -2.50 24.27
CA ALA A 248 1.00 -1.48 24.94
C ALA A 248 1.36 -1.37 26.42
N ARG A 249 1.46 -2.50 27.15
CA ARG A 249 1.88 -2.48 28.56
C ARG A 249 3.29 -1.89 28.72
N GLY A 250 4.23 -2.30 27.89
CA GLY A 250 5.60 -1.77 27.89
C GLY A 250 5.64 -0.27 27.60
N LEU A 251 4.95 0.18 26.55
CA LEU A 251 4.87 1.59 26.16
C LEU A 251 4.29 2.47 27.28
N TRP A 252 3.21 2.01 27.93
CA TRP A 252 2.60 2.78 29.01
C TRP A 252 3.47 2.84 30.26
N ALA A 253 4.19 1.76 30.59
CA ALA A 253 5.19 1.75 31.66
C ALA A 253 6.36 2.69 31.34
N ASP A 254 6.82 2.72 30.08
CA ASP A 254 7.98 3.50 29.64
C ASP A 254 7.65 4.98 29.34
N LEU A 255 6.39 5.38 29.47
CA LEU A 255 5.88 6.70 29.08
C LEU A 255 6.69 7.89 29.67
N PRO A 256 7.16 7.87 30.94
CA PRO A 256 7.99 8.96 31.49
C PRO A 256 9.41 9.03 30.89
N HIS A 257 9.91 7.92 30.34
CA HIS A 257 11.24 7.77 29.77
C HIS A 257 11.31 8.17 28.30
N LEU A 258 10.17 8.23 27.61
CA LEU A 258 10.11 8.68 26.22
C LEU A 258 10.66 10.11 26.06
N ASP A 259 11.38 10.32 24.95
CA ASP A 259 11.92 11.63 24.64
C ASP A 259 10.80 12.66 24.40
N ARG A 260 11.10 13.93 24.70
CA ARG A 260 10.12 15.03 24.62
C ARG A 260 9.58 15.24 23.20
N ALA A 261 10.37 14.97 22.18
CA ALA A 261 9.94 15.11 20.80
C ALA A 261 8.96 14.00 20.40
N ALA A 262 9.20 12.76 20.82
CA ALA A 262 8.29 11.64 20.62
C ALA A 262 6.96 11.88 21.33
N LEU A 263 6.98 12.25 22.61
CA LEU A 263 5.76 12.59 23.37
C LEU A 263 4.97 13.72 22.73
N ALA A 264 5.64 14.79 22.27
CA ALA A 264 4.97 15.89 21.58
C ALA A 264 4.29 15.44 20.28
N ARG A 265 4.98 14.64 19.46
CA ARG A 265 4.40 14.07 18.22
C ARG A 265 3.19 13.19 18.53
N MET A 266 3.29 12.32 19.54
CA MET A 266 2.19 11.45 19.96
C MET A 266 0.98 12.25 20.44
N LEU A 267 1.19 13.31 21.23
CA LEU A 267 0.12 14.16 21.76
C LEU A 267 -0.62 14.92 20.65
N VAL A 268 0.13 15.53 19.73
CA VAL A 268 -0.44 16.23 18.56
C VAL A 268 -1.24 15.25 17.71
N ARG A 269 -0.66 14.09 17.38
CA ARG A 269 -1.32 13.06 16.58
C ARG A 269 -2.59 12.54 17.26
N GLY A 270 -2.53 12.28 18.58
CA GLY A 270 -3.67 11.83 19.36
C GLY A 270 -4.83 12.83 19.43
N ARG A 271 -4.55 14.13 19.22
CA ARG A 271 -5.55 15.20 19.10
C ARG A 271 -6.10 15.36 17.69
N GLY A 272 -5.65 14.55 16.73
CA GLY A 272 -6.02 14.68 15.31
C GLY A 272 -5.46 15.96 14.66
N GLN A 273 -4.35 16.49 15.19
CA GLN A 273 -3.72 17.71 14.71
C GLN A 273 -2.56 17.38 13.77
N GLU A 274 -2.27 18.28 12.84
CA GLU A 274 -1.07 18.23 12.02
C GLU A 274 0.17 18.62 12.86
N ALA A 275 1.30 17.96 12.62
CA ALA A 275 2.54 18.18 13.37
C ALA A 275 3.32 19.42 12.90
N THR A 276 2.65 20.58 12.89
CA THR A 276 3.31 21.86 12.57
C THR A 276 4.33 22.23 13.67
N PRO A 277 5.35 23.05 13.35
CA PRO A 277 6.30 23.53 14.35
C PRO A 277 5.62 24.18 15.57
N GLU A 278 4.54 24.93 15.36
CA GLU A 278 3.76 25.59 16.41
C GLU A 278 3.01 24.58 17.28
N ALA A 279 2.35 23.59 16.67
CA ALA A 279 1.64 22.54 17.41
C ALA A 279 2.61 21.70 18.26
N LEU A 280 3.78 21.38 17.70
CA LEU A 280 4.84 20.66 18.41
C LEU A 280 5.44 21.50 19.54
N ALA A 281 5.64 22.81 19.33
CA ALA A 281 6.14 23.71 20.36
C ALA A 281 5.14 23.85 21.52
N ALA A 282 3.84 24.01 21.21
CA ALA A 282 2.77 24.06 22.20
C ALA A 282 2.69 22.75 23.01
N ALA A 283 2.77 21.59 22.36
CA ALA A 283 2.79 20.29 23.02
C ALA A 283 4.01 20.13 23.95
N ARG A 284 5.20 20.60 23.54
CA ARG A 284 6.40 20.57 24.40
C ARG A 284 6.24 21.43 25.65
N ALA A 285 5.70 22.64 25.51
CA ALA A 285 5.44 23.51 26.65
C ALA A 285 4.49 22.87 27.67
N GLU A 286 3.47 22.13 27.20
CA GLU A 286 2.56 21.36 28.06
C GLU A 286 3.29 20.22 28.79
N ILE A 287 4.13 19.46 28.07
CA ILE A 287 4.91 18.34 28.61
C ILE A 287 5.86 18.79 29.73
N ASP A 288 6.38 20.02 29.65
CA ASP A 288 7.32 20.57 30.63
C ASP A 288 6.66 21.11 31.91
N THR A 289 5.35 20.98 32.07
CA THR A 289 4.65 21.31 33.32
C THR A 289 4.77 20.19 34.36
N ASP A 290 4.80 20.56 35.65
CA ASP A 290 4.77 19.57 36.74
C ASP A 290 3.49 18.74 36.73
N ALA A 291 2.36 19.35 36.37
CA ALA A 291 1.09 18.68 36.25
C ALA A 291 1.13 17.55 35.21
N PHE A 292 1.73 17.80 34.05
CA PHE A 292 1.88 16.81 32.99
C PHE A 292 2.87 15.72 33.38
N ARG A 293 4.05 16.06 33.91
CA ARG A 293 5.02 15.06 34.43
C ARG A 293 4.39 14.14 35.48
N ALA A 294 3.62 14.71 36.41
CA ALA A 294 2.92 13.92 37.42
C ALA A 294 1.82 13.05 36.79
N ALA A 295 1.16 13.50 35.72
CA ALA A 295 0.20 12.68 34.98
C ALA A 295 0.87 11.49 34.29
N LEU A 296 2.03 11.69 33.64
CA LEU A 296 2.80 10.60 33.05
C LEU A 296 3.16 9.53 34.09
N GLY A 297 3.69 9.95 35.25
CA GLY A 297 4.02 9.02 36.34
C GLY A 297 2.81 8.27 36.87
N ARG A 298 1.65 8.91 37.02
CA ARG A 298 0.40 8.23 37.44
C ARG A 298 -0.09 7.21 36.40
N ILE A 299 0.03 7.52 35.11
CA ILE A 299 -0.34 6.59 34.04
C ILE A 299 0.60 5.38 34.08
N ALA A 300 1.91 5.60 34.07
CA ALA A 300 2.92 4.55 34.06
C ALA A 300 2.83 3.62 35.27
N CYS A 301 2.61 4.18 36.46
CA CYS A 301 2.48 3.45 37.72
C CYS A 301 1.41 2.33 37.67
N GLY A 302 0.37 2.51 36.84
CA GLY A 302 -0.67 1.51 36.65
C GLY A 302 -0.23 0.26 35.86
N TYR A 303 0.90 0.35 35.14
CA TYR A 303 1.41 -0.71 34.26
C TYR A 303 2.69 -1.36 34.79
N ASP A 304 3.56 -0.62 35.46
CA ASP A 304 4.80 -1.13 36.07
C ASP A 304 4.64 -1.45 37.57
N GLY A 305 3.51 -1.12 38.19
CA GLY A 305 3.27 -1.31 39.62
C GLY A 305 4.11 -0.39 40.51
N GLY A 306 4.60 0.73 39.98
CA GLY A 306 5.55 1.63 40.63
C GLY A 306 6.97 1.05 40.71
N GLN A 307 7.26 -0.01 39.96
CA GLN A 307 8.60 -0.59 39.90
C GLN A 307 9.41 0.11 38.80
N ILE A 308 10.47 0.79 39.20
CA ILE A 308 11.52 1.21 38.28
C ILE A 308 12.27 -0.07 37.90
N HIS A 309 11.95 -0.68 36.76
CA HIS A 309 12.78 -1.76 36.23
C HIS A 309 14.17 -1.16 35.94
N PRO A 310 15.25 -1.64 36.58
CA PRO A 310 16.58 -1.25 36.16
C PRO A 310 16.84 -1.87 34.77
N ASP A 311 17.31 -1.04 33.84
CA ASP A 311 17.83 -1.45 32.53
C ASP A 311 18.95 -2.50 32.66
#